data_AF-A0A2U3D8J7-F1
#
_entry.id   AF-A0A2U3D8J7-F1
#
_cell.length_a   1.000
_cell.length_b   1.000
_cell.length_c   1.000
_cell.angle_alpha   90.00
_cell.angle_beta   90.00
_cell.angle_gamma   90.00
#
_symmetry.space_group_name_H-M   'P 1'
#
loop_
_entity.id
_entity.type
_entity.pdbx_description
1 polymer ?
#
loop_
_entity_poly.entity_id
_entity_poly.type
_entity_poly.pdbx_seq_one_letter_code
_entity_poly.pdbx_strand_id
1 'polypeptide(L)'
;MRIRMTFNIGYIRFSNIESASAVNFGQSVQADWDAYSKVNSGFGKVTGNQNSFPGARSYVEDPDVVDSIMAERYSAYRPRVQGEGR
;
A
#
# COMPACT_ATOMS: atom_id res chain seq x y z
N MET A 1 1.49 -12.78 -17.85
CA MET A 1 0.61 -11.59 -17.89
C MET A 1 1.22 -10.53 -16.98
N ARG A 2 1.51 -9.32 -17.48
CA ARG A 2 2.16 -8.24 -16.69
C ARG A 2 1.11 -7.18 -16.37
N ILE A 3 0.79 -7.01 -15.09
CA ILE A 3 -0.09 -5.94 -14.62
C ILE A 3 0.67 -4.62 -14.73
N ARG A 4 0.05 -3.61 -15.35
CA ARG A 4 0.56 -2.24 -15.42
C ARG A 4 -0.40 -1.34 -14.66
N MET A 5 0.09 -0.59 -13.67
CA MET A 5 -0.65 0.55 -13.11
C MET A 5 -0.35 1.77 -13.96
N THR A 6 -1.40 2.44 -14.43
CA THR A 6 -1.29 3.65 -15.25
C THR A 6 -2.00 4.78 -14.53
N PHE A 7 -1.28 5.89 -14.31
CA PHE A 7 -1.83 7.13 -13.79
C PHE A 7 -1.86 8.15 -14.92
N ASN A 8 -3.05 8.61 -15.31
CA ASN A 8 -3.21 9.71 -16.25
C ASN A 8 -3.45 10.98 -15.45
N ILE A 9 -2.40 11.79 -15.28
CA ILE A 9 -2.47 12.99 -14.46
C ILE A 9 -2.34 14.21 -15.37
N GLY A 10 -3.40 15.03 -15.42
CA GLY A 10 -3.44 16.23 -16.25
C GLY A 10 -2.58 17.35 -15.69
N TYR A 11 -2.78 17.72 -14.43
CA TYR A 11 -1.86 18.59 -13.69
C TYR A 11 -1.95 18.31 -12.19
N ILE A 12 -0.85 18.56 -11.50
CA ILE A 12 -0.78 18.58 -10.03
C ILE A 12 -0.15 19.92 -9.66
N ARG A 13 -0.75 20.66 -8.73
CA ARG A 13 -0.22 21.93 -8.28
C ARG A 13 -0.16 21.95 -6.76
N PHE A 14 1.04 22.08 -6.22
CA PHE A 14 1.28 22.35 -4.82
C PHE A 14 1.72 23.80 -4.67
N SER A 15 1.08 24.54 -3.76
CA SER A 15 1.47 25.91 -3.44
C SER A 15 2.59 25.96 -2.39
N ASN A 16 2.64 24.96 -1.50
CA ASN A 16 3.71 24.77 -0.53
C ASN A 16 3.76 23.28 -0.12
N ILE A 17 4.96 22.77 0.15
CA ILE A 17 5.19 21.50 0.84
C ILE A 17 6.21 21.81 1.93
N GLU A 18 5.85 21.55 3.19
CA GLU A 18 6.66 21.93 4.34
C GLU A 18 7.55 20.78 4.84
N SER A 19 8.38 21.09 5.83
CA SER A 19 9.27 20.12 6.48
C SER A 19 8.53 18.85 6.93
N ALA A 20 9.20 17.71 6.83
CA ALA A 20 8.67 16.38 7.17
C ALA A 20 7.42 15.94 6.36
N SER A 21 7.28 16.43 5.12
CA SER A 21 6.18 16.05 4.23
C SER A 21 6.61 15.11 3.11
N ALA A 22 5.69 14.27 2.63
CA ALA A 22 5.89 13.43 1.47
C ALA A 22 4.59 13.32 0.64
N VAL A 23 4.74 13.25 -0.68
CA VAL A 23 3.62 13.08 -1.62
C VAL A 23 3.90 11.87 -2.49
N ASN A 24 3.07 10.84 -2.36
CA ASN A 24 3.30 9.54 -2.98
C ASN A 24 2.13 9.18 -3.89
N PHE A 25 2.44 8.68 -5.09
CA PHE A 25 1.45 8.22 -6.06
C PHE A 25 1.66 6.75 -6.41
N GLY A 26 0.59 5.97 -6.31
CA GLY A 26 0.59 4.54 -6.62
C GLY A 26 1.01 3.66 -5.46
N GLN A 27 1.72 2.57 -5.77
CA GLN A 27 2.24 1.64 -4.77
C GLN A 27 3.62 2.13 -4.34
N SER A 28 3.67 2.84 -3.22
CA SER A 28 4.91 3.38 -2.65
C SER A 28 5.17 2.75 -1.27
N VAL A 29 6.43 2.48 -0.97
CA VAL A 29 6.91 2.11 0.37
C VAL A 29 7.80 3.24 0.84
N GLN A 30 7.55 3.77 2.04
CA GLN A 30 8.38 4.79 2.68
C GLN A 30 9.21 4.16 3.79
N ALA A 31 10.49 4.51 3.84
CA ALA A 31 11.36 4.10 4.94
C ALA A 31 10.84 4.71 6.26
N ASP A 32 10.91 3.93 7.34
CA ASP A 32 10.47 4.32 8.68
C ASP A 32 8.97 4.72 8.78
N TRP A 33 8.14 4.26 7.83
CA TRP A 33 6.68 4.44 7.84
C TRP A 33 5.98 3.09 7.83
N ASP A 34 5.19 2.82 8.87
CA ASP A 34 4.51 1.54 9.02
C ASP A 34 3.07 1.64 8.49
N ALA A 35 2.78 0.89 7.43
CA ALA A 35 1.46 0.87 6.79
C ALA A 35 0.91 -0.56 6.78
N TYR A 36 -0.16 -0.76 7.54
CA TYR A 36 -0.84 -2.05 7.66
C TYR A 36 -2.22 -1.99 7.02
N SER A 37 -2.55 -2.95 6.15
CA SER A 37 -3.89 -3.06 5.58
C SER A 37 -4.28 -4.52 5.40
N LYS A 38 -5.47 -4.89 5.88
CA LYS A 38 -6.17 -6.13 5.50
C LYS A 38 -7.16 -5.75 4.40
N VAL A 39 -7.11 -6.43 3.26
CA VAL A 39 -8.08 -6.24 2.18
C VAL A 39 -8.65 -7.60 1.79
N ASN A 40 -9.95 -7.77 1.94
CA ASN A 40 -10.67 -8.95 1.49
C ASN A 40 -11.55 -8.54 0.30
N SER A 41 -11.26 -9.07 -0.89
CA SER A 41 -12.00 -8.72 -2.11
C SER A 41 -12.50 -9.98 -2.81
N GLY A 42 -13.82 -10.11 -2.88
CA GLY A 42 -14.50 -11.25 -3.52
C GLY A 42 -14.33 -11.35 -5.03
N PHE A 43 -13.83 -10.30 -5.69
CA PHE A 43 -13.54 -10.27 -7.13
C PHE A 43 -12.12 -9.75 -7.45
N GLY A 44 -11.29 -9.52 -6.43
CA GLY A 44 -9.99 -8.89 -6.60
C GLY A 44 -10.08 -7.43 -7.07
N LYS A 45 -9.10 -6.99 -7.87
CA LYS A 45 -9.04 -5.64 -8.43
C LYS A 45 -9.49 -5.68 -9.90
N VAL A 46 -10.69 -5.15 -10.19
CA VAL A 46 -11.20 -5.00 -11.55
C VAL A 46 -10.62 -3.74 -12.18
N THR A 47 -9.89 -3.86 -13.29
CA THR A 47 -9.27 -2.73 -14.00
C THR A 47 -9.42 -2.88 -15.52
N GLY A 48 -9.34 -1.79 -16.28
CA GLY A 48 -9.51 -1.78 -17.74
C GLY A 48 -10.93 -1.37 -18.20
N ASN A 49 -11.19 -1.42 -19.50
CA ASN A 49 -12.46 -1.03 -20.13
C ASN A 49 -13.27 -2.27 -20.55
N GLN A 50 -14.60 -2.17 -20.57
CA GLN A 50 -15.52 -3.25 -20.98
C GLN A 50 -15.44 -4.52 -20.10
N ASN A 51 -15.13 -4.38 -18.82
CA ASN A 51 -15.20 -5.49 -17.88
C ASN A 51 -16.66 -5.90 -17.67
N SER A 52 -17.00 -7.16 -17.96
CA SER A 52 -18.32 -7.72 -17.69
C SER A 52 -18.20 -8.95 -16.81
N PHE A 53 -19.10 -9.08 -15.84
CA PHE A 53 -19.14 -10.18 -14.87
C PHE A 53 -20.51 -10.87 -14.86
N PRO A 54 -21.00 -11.39 -16.00
CA PRO A 54 -22.30 -12.03 -16.05
C PRO A 54 -22.29 -13.31 -15.18
N GLY A 55 -23.24 -13.40 -14.23
CA GLY A 55 -23.37 -14.57 -13.35
C GLY A 55 -22.34 -14.65 -12.20
N ALA A 56 -21.59 -13.59 -11.95
CA ALA A 56 -20.58 -13.57 -10.90
C ALA A 56 -21.23 -13.59 -9.50
N ARG A 57 -20.86 -14.59 -8.68
CA ARG A 57 -21.26 -14.72 -7.28
C ARG A 57 -20.01 -14.79 -6.42
N SER A 58 -19.70 -13.72 -5.69
CA SER A 58 -18.62 -13.71 -4.71
C SER A 58 -19.18 -14.01 -3.32
N TYR A 59 -18.56 -14.93 -2.62
CA TYR A 59 -18.82 -15.18 -1.21
C TYR A 59 -17.48 -15.08 -0.48
N VAL A 60 -17.45 -14.23 0.53
CA VAL A 60 -16.27 -14.01 1.37
C VAL A 60 -16.70 -14.41 2.77
N GLU A 61 -16.26 -15.60 3.18
CA GLU A 61 -16.42 -16.10 4.54
C GLU A 61 -15.09 -15.92 5.25
N ASP A 62 -15.07 -15.08 6.27
CA ASP A 62 -13.89 -14.79 7.07
C ASP A 62 -14.24 -14.97 8.55
N PRO A 63 -14.45 -16.22 9.03
CA PRO A 63 -14.88 -16.49 10.39
C PRO A 63 -13.65 -16.69 11.28
N ASP A 64 -12.86 -15.64 11.47
CA ASP A 64 -11.77 -15.63 12.44
C ASP A 64 -12.14 -14.77 13.68
N VAL A 65 -11.53 -15.08 14.84
CA VAL A 65 -11.71 -14.31 16.09
C VAL A 65 -10.88 -13.02 16.07
N VAL A 66 -9.83 -12.98 15.23
CA VAL A 66 -8.93 -11.83 15.06
C VAL A 66 -8.56 -11.71 13.57
N ASP A 67 -9.05 -10.64 12.94
CA ASP A 67 -8.90 -10.37 11.51
C ASP A 67 -7.45 -10.17 11.04
N SER A 68 -6.63 -9.48 11.83
CA SER A 68 -5.21 -9.23 11.55
C SER A 68 -4.49 -8.72 12.79
N ILE A 69 -3.39 -9.36 13.17
CA ILE A 69 -2.49 -8.87 14.21
C ILE A 69 -1.40 -8.03 13.55
N MET A 70 -1.59 -6.71 13.55
CA MET A 70 -0.62 -5.76 12.98
C MET A 70 0.27 -5.25 14.11
N ALA A 71 1.39 -5.92 14.36
CA ALA A 71 2.37 -5.54 15.38
C ALA A 71 3.74 -5.30 14.75
N GLU A 72 4.19 -4.04 14.79
CA GLU A 72 5.56 -3.63 14.48
C GLU A 72 6.50 -4.19 15.57
N ARG A 73 7.29 -5.21 15.25
CA ARG A 73 8.45 -5.54 16.10
C ARG A 73 9.63 -4.69 15.60
N TYR A 74 9.76 -3.49 16.15
CA TYR A 74 10.80 -2.47 15.90
C TYR A 74 12.27 -2.92 16.13
N SER A 75 12.60 -4.22 16.17
CA SER A 75 13.90 -4.73 16.64
C SER A 75 14.89 -5.14 15.55
N ALA A 76 14.68 -4.85 14.26
CA ALA A 76 15.59 -5.32 13.21
C ALA A 76 16.31 -4.26 12.36
N TYR A 77 16.00 -2.96 12.48
CA TYR A 77 16.76 -1.92 11.78
C TYR A 77 17.63 -1.11 12.76
N ARG A 78 18.78 -1.67 13.14
CA ARG A 78 19.90 -0.85 13.63
C ARG A 78 20.78 -0.53 12.42
N PRO A 79 20.72 0.67 11.82
CA PRO A 79 21.80 1.07 10.94
C PRO A 79 23.06 1.09 11.81
N ARG A 80 24.05 0.26 11.47
CA ARG A 80 25.37 0.40 12.06
C ARG A 80 25.88 1.77 11.64
N VAL A 81 25.85 2.74 12.56
CA VAL A 81 26.62 3.97 12.41
C VAL A 81 28.08 3.54 12.47
N GLN A 82 28.67 3.29 11.30
CA GLN A 82 30.09 3.06 11.18
C GLN A 82 30.76 4.42 11.32
N GLY A 83 31.12 4.79 12.55
CA GLY A 83 31.83 6.05 12.76
C GLY A 83 32.04 6.55 14.18
N GLU A 84 31.54 5.90 15.25
CA GLU A 84 31.92 6.30 16.62
C GLU A 84 32.93 5.33 17.21
N GLY A 85 34.21 5.69 17.02
CA GLY A 85 35.34 5.09 17.71
C GLY A 85 36.35 6.18 18.03
N ARG A 86 36.35 6.59 19.31
CA ARG A 86 37.40 7.26 20.10
C ARG A 86 38.18 8.42 19.48
#